data_AF-A0A7C1HSQ0-F1
#
_entry.id   AF-A0A7C1HSQ0-F1
#
_cell.length_a   1.000
_cell.length_b   1.000
_cell.length_c   1.000
_cell.angle_alpha   90.00
_cell.angle_beta   90.00
_cell.angle_gamma   90.00
#
_symmetry.space_group_name_H-M   'P 1'
#
loop_
_entity.id
_entity.type
_entity.pdbx_description
1 polymer ?
#
loop_
_entity_poly.entity_id
_entity_poly.type
_entity_poly.pdbx_seq_one_letter_code
_entity_poly.pdbx_strand_id
1 'polypeptide(L)'
;MMKYLSINGSIYISCTLNRYFLLKLSLWLLPLLIAGCREKTRPAEVAFGVNREEHRVDVIMDGKLFTSYLCSPHQEKPFLFPVMSAGGEVITRGYPLEPRAMDRVDHPHHVGIWFNYGAVNGFDFWNNSDAVPPERKAGYGRIRHIETLSTEVVETTGILIVKTLWTAPDNDDSEHLLSEKKEYRFSGDKNSRTIDHISTLTALSRDVLFSDSKEGLFAIRLERAFEFPSESAVKYLDEQGNLVEEYELYNSGVTGRYRNSEGIGGLDCWGKRARWVRLDGEKNGRQIAVIIFDHPGNPGFPAYWMSRGYGLFAINNLGQKIYSEGREELNLMLRKGETAVFKHRLMIVDGFPSDEAVERFYEEFIGLY
;
A
#
# COMPACT_ATOMS: atom_id res chain seq x y z
N MET A 1 -42.10 46.49 98.13
CA MET A 1 -40.77 46.01 98.57
C MET A 1 -39.89 45.94 97.33
N MET A 2 -38.92 46.86 97.17
CA MET A 2 -37.49 46.63 97.49
C MET A 2 -36.92 45.46 96.67
N LYS A 3 -35.83 45.58 95.91
CA LYS A 3 -34.70 46.50 96.01
C LYS A 3 -33.81 46.35 94.75
N TYR A 4 -33.10 47.43 94.46
CA TYR A 4 -31.88 47.56 93.66
C TYR A 4 -30.83 46.46 93.91
N LEU A 5 -29.94 46.17 92.94
CA LEU A 5 -28.53 46.61 92.94
C LEU A 5 -27.70 45.92 91.84
N SER A 6 -26.88 46.72 91.14
CA SER A 6 -25.75 46.28 90.31
C SER A 6 -24.55 45.89 91.17
N ILE A 7 -23.74 44.91 90.76
CA ILE A 7 -22.33 44.80 91.15
C ILE A 7 -21.48 44.23 89.99
N ASN A 8 -20.39 44.93 89.69
CA ASN A 8 -19.24 44.54 88.86
C ASN A 8 -18.49 43.35 89.46
N GLY A 9 -17.98 42.43 88.63
CA GLY A 9 -17.02 41.43 89.10
C GLY A 9 -16.40 40.63 87.96
N SER A 10 -15.22 41.07 87.51
CA SER A 10 -14.36 40.30 86.63
C SER A 10 -13.85 39.05 87.34
N ILE A 11 -14.03 37.87 86.75
CA ILE A 11 -13.27 36.67 87.07
C ILE A 11 -12.69 36.14 85.77
N TYR A 12 -11.36 36.16 85.69
CA TYR A 12 -10.57 35.48 84.67
C TYR A 12 -10.62 33.97 84.93
N ILE A 13 -11.06 33.18 83.94
CA ILE A 13 -10.67 31.78 83.81
C ILE A 13 -10.20 31.56 82.38
N SER A 14 -8.90 31.26 82.30
CA SER A 14 -8.18 30.76 81.14
C SER A 14 -8.81 29.47 80.62
N CYS A 15 -9.07 29.39 79.31
CA CYS A 15 -8.61 28.24 78.53
C CYS A 15 -8.66 28.51 77.02
N THR A 16 -7.49 28.37 76.42
CA THR A 16 -7.15 28.12 75.01
C THR A 16 -8.22 27.43 74.17
N LEU A 17 -8.50 27.93 72.96
CA LEU A 17 -8.11 27.23 71.71
C LEU A 17 -8.44 28.07 70.46
N ASN A 18 -7.35 28.40 69.75
CA ASN A 18 -7.18 28.64 68.33
C ASN A 18 -8.41 28.47 67.40
N ARG A 19 -8.83 29.53 66.71
CA ARG A 19 -9.73 29.45 65.54
C ARG A 19 -9.19 30.36 64.42
N TYR A 20 -8.22 29.85 63.68
CA TYR A 20 -7.89 30.39 62.35
C TYR A 20 -9.05 30.08 61.40
N PHE A 21 -9.60 31.15 60.85
CA PHE A 21 -10.64 31.16 59.83
C PHE A 21 -10.00 30.75 58.49
N LEU A 22 -10.04 29.47 58.14
CA LEU A 22 -9.63 28.99 56.82
C LEU A 22 -10.82 29.11 55.85
N LEU A 23 -10.71 30.06 54.92
CA LEU A 23 -11.49 30.09 53.68
C LEU A 23 -11.36 28.74 52.97
N LYS A 24 -12.45 27.98 52.87
CA LYS A 24 -12.55 26.87 51.91
C LYS A 24 -12.88 27.46 50.54
N LEU A 25 -11.85 27.71 49.74
CA LEU A 25 -12.00 27.89 48.29
C LEU A 25 -12.19 26.51 47.67
N SER A 26 -13.43 26.13 47.37
CA SER A 26 -13.71 24.93 46.57
C SER A 26 -13.37 25.21 45.11
N LEU A 27 -12.14 24.90 44.70
CA LEU A 27 -11.78 24.74 43.29
C LEU A 27 -12.54 23.54 42.73
N TRP A 28 -13.63 23.81 42.02
CA TRP A 28 -14.21 22.85 41.08
C TRP A 28 -13.26 22.77 39.88
N LEU A 29 -12.41 21.74 39.87
CA LEU A 29 -11.70 21.30 38.66
C LEU A 29 -12.75 20.74 37.69
N LEU A 30 -13.23 21.57 36.76
CA LEU A 30 -13.93 21.10 35.57
C LEU A 30 -12.95 20.22 34.79
N PRO A 31 -13.24 18.93 34.51
CA PRO A 31 -12.46 18.20 33.53
C PRO A 31 -12.75 18.84 32.18
N LEU A 32 -11.77 19.56 31.64
CA LEU A 32 -11.77 19.99 30.24
C LEU A 32 -11.70 18.71 29.41
N LEU A 33 -12.85 18.18 29.01
CA LEU A 33 -12.96 17.20 27.94
C LEU A 33 -12.48 17.91 26.67
N ILE A 34 -11.17 17.83 26.40
CA ILE A 34 -10.62 18.10 25.08
C ILE A 34 -11.08 16.91 24.23
N ALA A 35 -12.34 16.97 23.79
CA ALA A 35 -12.77 16.21 22.63
C ALA A 35 -11.89 16.70 21.48
N GLY A 36 -10.86 15.93 21.14
CA GLY A 36 -9.99 16.21 20.01
C GLY A 36 -10.87 16.29 18.77
N CYS A 37 -11.16 17.53 18.36
CA CYS A 37 -11.89 17.80 17.13
C CYS A 37 -10.95 17.37 16.00
N ARG A 38 -11.13 16.16 15.51
CA ARG A 38 -10.38 15.64 14.36
C ARG A 38 -10.80 16.53 13.19
N GLU A 39 -9.93 17.44 12.75
CA GLU A 39 -10.17 18.23 11.54
C GLU A 39 -10.52 17.26 10.42
N LYS A 40 -11.77 17.31 9.93
CA LYS A 40 -12.13 16.63 8.69
C LYS A 40 -11.33 17.29 7.59
N THR A 41 -10.35 16.56 7.08
CA THR A 41 -9.55 16.97 5.94
C THR A 41 -10.44 17.00 4.70
N ARG A 42 -10.29 18.04 3.87
CA ARG A 42 -10.97 18.06 2.57
C ARG A 42 -10.37 16.97 1.68
N PRO A 43 -11.19 16.30 0.85
CA PRO A 43 -10.66 15.46 -0.21
C PRO A 43 -9.75 16.26 -1.16
N ALA A 44 -8.72 15.60 -1.68
CA ALA A 44 -7.86 16.16 -2.71
C ALA A 44 -8.61 16.23 -4.05
N GLU A 45 -8.38 17.30 -4.81
CA GLU A 45 -8.92 17.41 -6.17
C GLU A 45 -8.13 16.50 -7.12
N VAL A 46 -8.82 15.67 -7.91
CA VAL A 46 -8.19 14.74 -8.86
C VAL A 46 -8.37 15.24 -10.29
N ALA A 47 -7.33 15.14 -11.10
CA ALA A 47 -7.37 15.41 -12.54
C ALA A 47 -6.53 14.39 -13.31
N PHE A 48 -6.83 14.20 -14.59
CA PHE A 48 -6.10 13.31 -15.50
C PHE A 48 -5.40 14.08 -16.61
N GLY A 49 -4.13 13.75 -16.86
CA GLY A 49 -3.38 14.20 -18.03
C GLY A 49 -3.15 13.03 -18.99
N VAL A 50 -3.90 12.94 -20.08
CA VAL A 50 -3.75 11.85 -21.05
C VAL A 50 -2.71 12.23 -22.10
N ASN A 51 -1.58 11.53 -22.14
CA ASN A 51 -0.56 11.66 -23.17
C ASN A 51 -0.50 10.39 -24.02
N ARG A 52 -1.13 10.43 -25.20
CA ARG A 52 -1.19 9.29 -26.12
C ARG A 52 0.15 8.98 -26.79
N GLU A 53 0.94 10.01 -27.08
CA GLU A 53 2.24 9.87 -27.76
C GLU A 53 3.27 9.20 -26.84
N GLU A 54 3.22 9.52 -25.55
CA GLU A 54 4.10 8.93 -24.54
C GLU A 54 3.49 7.68 -23.87
N HIS A 55 2.35 7.17 -24.37
CA HIS A 55 1.64 6.01 -23.82
C HIS A 55 1.43 6.10 -22.29
N ARG A 56 0.91 7.24 -21.84
CA ARG A 56 0.86 7.64 -20.43
C ARG A 56 -0.48 8.27 -20.06
N VAL A 57 -0.98 7.98 -18.87
CA VAL A 57 -2.05 8.75 -18.22
C VAL A 57 -1.57 9.23 -16.85
N ASP A 58 -1.37 10.53 -16.71
CA ASP A 58 -0.98 11.18 -15.47
C ASP A 58 -2.19 11.34 -14.55
N VAL A 59 -2.00 11.05 -13.27
CA VAL A 59 -2.97 11.27 -12.20
C VAL A 59 -2.43 12.40 -11.33
N ILE A 60 -3.13 13.52 -11.34
CA ILE A 60 -2.75 14.75 -10.65
C ILE A 60 -3.69 14.91 -9.45
N MET A 61 -3.14 15.15 -8.28
CA MET A 61 -3.89 15.39 -7.05
C MET A 61 -3.45 16.70 -6.39
N ASP A 62 -4.38 17.64 -6.18
CA ASP A 62 -4.11 19.02 -5.72
C ASP A 62 -3.02 19.72 -6.56
N GLY A 63 -3.09 19.57 -7.90
CA GLY A 63 -2.16 20.19 -8.84
C GLY A 63 -0.75 19.60 -8.87
N LYS A 64 -0.50 18.50 -8.15
CA LYS A 64 0.79 17.79 -8.12
C LYS A 64 0.64 16.37 -8.67
N LEU A 65 1.67 15.85 -9.31
CA LEU A 65 1.69 14.46 -9.77
C LEU A 65 1.54 13.52 -8.57
N PHE A 66 0.55 12.63 -8.63
CA PHE A 66 0.44 11.50 -7.72
C PHE A 66 1.11 10.26 -8.32
N THR A 67 0.69 9.88 -9.53
CA THR A 67 1.28 8.76 -10.26
C THR A 67 0.93 8.84 -11.73
N SER A 68 1.55 7.99 -12.55
CA SER A 68 1.21 7.85 -13.98
C SER A 68 1.00 6.39 -14.33
N TYR A 69 -0.08 6.10 -15.06
CA TYR A 69 -0.26 4.80 -15.72
C TYR A 69 0.57 4.78 -16.99
N LEU A 70 1.62 3.96 -17.00
CA LEU A 70 2.52 3.77 -18.12
C LEU A 70 2.16 2.48 -18.86
N CYS A 71 1.99 2.60 -20.18
CA CYS A 71 1.41 1.54 -20.99
C CYS A 71 2.05 1.39 -22.37
N SER A 72 3.34 1.69 -22.46
CA SER A 72 4.08 1.57 -23.71
C SER A 72 4.01 0.14 -24.27
N PRO A 73 3.80 -0.04 -25.60
CA PRO A 73 3.82 -1.36 -26.24
C PRO A 73 5.21 -2.00 -26.23
N HIS A 74 6.26 -1.28 -25.82
CA HIS A 74 7.60 -1.83 -25.64
C HIS A 74 7.80 -2.47 -24.26
N GLN A 75 6.88 -2.26 -23.31
CA GLN A 75 6.93 -2.85 -21.99
C GLN A 75 6.20 -4.20 -21.93
N GLU A 76 6.68 -5.10 -21.08
CA GLU A 76 6.11 -6.45 -20.92
C GLU A 76 4.77 -6.45 -20.15
N LYS A 77 4.48 -5.36 -19.41
CA LYS A 77 3.22 -5.10 -18.72
C LYS A 77 3.04 -3.60 -18.43
N PRO A 78 1.80 -3.08 -18.31
CA PRO A 78 1.56 -1.75 -17.79
C PRO A 78 1.66 -1.71 -16.26
N PHE A 79 2.01 -0.54 -15.72
CA PHE A 79 2.17 -0.30 -14.28
C PHE A 79 1.97 1.18 -13.93
N LEU A 80 1.82 1.49 -12.64
CA LEU A 80 1.77 2.87 -12.13
C LEU A 80 3.15 3.30 -11.64
N PHE A 81 3.72 4.37 -12.19
CA PHE A 81 5.05 4.86 -11.82
C PHE A 81 5.25 6.34 -12.23
N PRO A 82 5.99 7.15 -11.45
CA PRO A 82 6.34 6.92 -10.04
C PRO A 82 5.08 7.00 -9.16
N VAL A 83 5.16 6.64 -7.88
CA VAL A 83 4.07 6.86 -6.92
C VAL A 83 4.54 7.81 -5.84
N MET A 84 3.75 8.85 -5.56
CA MET A 84 4.09 9.91 -4.62
C MET A 84 3.19 9.86 -3.37
N SER A 85 3.72 10.22 -2.21
CA SER A 85 2.91 10.47 -1.00
C SER A 85 2.16 11.81 -1.09
N ALA A 86 1.22 12.04 -0.17
CA ALA A 86 0.56 13.33 -0.03
C ALA A 86 1.55 14.46 0.30
N GLY A 87 2.56 14.15 1.12
CA GLY A 87 3.68 15.04 1.42
C GLY A 87 4.64 15.31 0.26
N GLY A 88 4.51 14.61 -0.87
CA GLY A 88 5.37 14.77 -2.06
C GLY A 88 6.64 13.93 -2.05
N GLU A 89 6.74 12.93 -1.17
CA GLU A 89 7.86 12.00 -1.16
C GLU A 89 7.63 10.88 -2.19
N VAL A 90 8.68 10.47 -2.91
CA VAL A 90 8.57 9.30 -3.79
C VAL A 90 8.50 8.03 -2.96
N ILE A 91 7.59 7.12 -3.34
CA ILE A 91 7.36 5.83 -2.67
C ILE A 91 8.03 4.67 -3.42
N THR A 92 8.09 4.75 -4.75
CA THR A 92 8.57 3.68 -5.62
C THR A 92 10.05 3.83 -5.99
N ARG A 93 10.76 2.70 -6.05
CA ARG A 93 12.15 2.61 -6.53
C ARG A 93 12.27 3.15 -7.95
N GLY A 94 13.34 3.88 -8.26
CA GLY A 94 13.57 4.48 -9.58
C GLY A 94 13.99 3.49 -10.66
N TYR A 95 14.88 2.55 -10.33
CA TYR A 95 15.37 1.54 -11.27
C TYR A 95 14.25 0.63 -11.83
N PRO A 96 14.21 0.38 -13.16
CA PRO A 96 15.19 0.81 -14.18
C PRO A 96 14.83 2.12 -14.91
N LEU A 97 13.68 2.73 -14.65
CA LEU A 97 13.15 3.82 -15.48
C LEU A 97 13.77 5.19 -15.17
N GLU A 98 13.87 5.51 -13.89
CA GLU A 98 14.48 6.75 -13.40
C GLU A 98 15.45 6.41 -12.27
N PRO A 99 16.58 5.73 -12.57
CA PRO A 99 17.44 5.19 -11.54
C PRO A 99 18.02 6.31 -10.65
N ARG A 100 18.04 6.06 -9.34
CA ARG A 100 18.51 7.00 -8.32
C ARG A 100 19.69 6.41 -7.57
N ALA A 101 20.45 7.29 -6.91
CA ALA A 101 21.50 6.87 -6.00
C ALA A 101 20.97 5.84 -5.00
N MET A 102 21.74 4.77 -4.80
CA MET A 102 21.42 3.64 -3.92
C MET A 102 20.19 2.81 -4.31
N ASP A 103 19.64 2.99 -5.51
CA ASP A 103 18.66 2.03 -6.03
C ASP A 103 19.33 0.66 -6.20
N ARG A 104 18.65 -0.39 -5.74
CA ARG A 104 19.04 -1.76 -6.11
C ARG A 104 18.78 -1.96 -7.59
N VAL A 105 19.74 -2.57 -8.28
CA VAL A 105 19.62 -2.95 -9.70
C VAL A 105 19.13 -4.39 -9.90
N ASP A 106 18.54 -4.99 -8.86
CA ASP A 106 17.95 -6.32 -8.89
C ASP A 106 16.53 -6.29 -9.47
N HIS A 107 16.07 -7.43 -10.00
CA HIS A 107 14.69 -7.62 -10.46
C HIS A 107 14.17 -6.42 -11.30
N PRO A 108 14.73 -6.16 -12.50
CA PRO A 108 14.33 -5.02 -13.35
C PRO A 108 12.84 -5.06 -13.76
N HIS A 109 12.18 -6.20 -13.61
CA HIS A 109 10.74 -6.36 -13.83
C HIS A 109 9.86 -5.83 -12.68
N HIS A 110 10.42 -5.54 -11.49
CA HIS A 110 9.70 -4.94 -10.37
C HIS A 110 9.70 -3.41 -10.51
N VAL A 111 8.66 -2.87 -11.13
CA VAL A 111 8.53 -1.44 -11.46
C VAL A 111 7.20 -0.91 -10.98
N GLY A 112 7.24 0.13 -10.15
CA GLY A 112 6.03 0.84 -9.73
C GLY A 112 5.03 -0.05 -8.99
N ILE A 113 3.74 0.13 -9.30
CA ILE A 113 2.64 -0.76 -8.89
C ILE A 113 2.16 -1.55 -10.10
N TRP A 114 2.03 -2.88 -9.96
CA TRP A 114 1.55 -3.74 -11.03
C TRP A 114 0.61 -4.85 -10.55
N PHE A 115 -0.05 -5.48 -11.52
CA PHE A 115 -0.87 -6.67 -11.34
C PHE A 115 -0.54 -7.67 -12.45
N ASN A 116 0.00 -8.83 -12.06
CA ASN A 116 0.32 -9.96 -12.95
C ASN A 116 0.46 -11.27 -12.12
N TYR A 117 0.87 -12.38 -12.74
CA TYR A 117 1.00 -13.66 -12.03
C TYR A 117 2.13 -14.54 -12.56
N GLY A 118 2.69 -15.41 -11.73
CA GLY A 118 3.84 -16.24 -12.09
C GLY A 118 3.54 -17.49 -12.94
N ALA A 119 2.30 -17.97 -12.98
CA ALA A 119 1.97 -19.20 -13.69
C ALA A 119 0.54 -19.19 -14.24
N VAL A 120 0.38 -18.82 -15.51
CA VAL A 120 -0.90 -18.85 -16.23
C VAL A 120 -0.77 -19.76 -17.44
N ASN A 121 -1.48 -20.88 -17.45
CA ASN A 121 -1.32 -21.97 -18.44
C ASN A 121 0.15 -22.41 -18.63
N GLY A 122 0.95 -22.34 -17.56
CA GLY A 122 2.38 -22.67 -17.57
C GLY A 122 3.31 -21.53 -18.00
N PHE A 123 2.80 -20.38 -18.41
CA PHE A 123 3.59 -19.20 -18.76
C PHE A 123 3.82 -18.27 -17.56
N ASP A 124 5.01 -17.67 -17.50
CA ASP A 124 5.39 -16.71 -16.46
C ASP A 124 5.12 -15.27 -16.93
N PHE A 125 4.21 -14.55 -16.25
CA PHE A 125 3.96 -13.13 -16.50
C PHE A 125 4.65 -12.23 -15.47
N TRP A 126 5.26 -12.81 -14.43
CA TRP A 126 5.88 -12.09 -13.32
C TRP A 126 7.31 -11.68 -13.61
N ASN A 127 8.16 -12.64 -13.99
CA ASN A 127 9.60 -12.42 -14.15
C ASN A 127 9.98 -11.86 -15.53
N ASN A 128 9.00 -11.45 -16.36
CA ASN A 128 9.25 -10.95 -17.70
C ASN A 128 9.76 -9.49 -17.68
N SER A 129 10.89 -9.24 -18.36
CA SER A 129 11.50 -7.93 -18.61
C SER A 129 12.44 -7.99 -19.82
N ASP A 130 12.99 -6.84 -20.22
CA ASP A 130 14.00 -6.75 -21.29
C ASP A 130 15.31 -7.48 -20.93
N ALA A 131 15.54 -7.75 -19.65
CA ALA A 131 16.69 -8.53 -19.19
C ALA A 131 16.55 -10.05 -19.44
N VAL A 132 15.36 -10.53 -19.84
CA VAL A 132 15.16 -11.94 -20.20
C VAL A 132 15.77 -12.20 -21.58
N PRO A 133 16.76 -13.13 -21.70
CA PRO A 133 17.38 -13.44 -22.97
C PRO A 133 16.38 -13.96 -24.03
N PRO A 134 16.58 -13.67 -25.33
CA PRO A 134 15.66 -14.08 -26.40
C PRO A 134 15.30 -15.56 -26.39
N GLU A 135 16.26 -16.44 -26.12
CA GLU A 135 16.10 -17.89 -26.09
C GLU A 135 15.17 -18.39 -24.97
N ARG A 136 14.94 -17.56 -23.94
CA ARG A 136 14.02 -17.87 -22.83
C ARG A 136 12.64 -17.24 -23.01
N LYS A 137 12.46 -16.29 -23.94
CA LYS A 137 11.21 -15.54 -24.10
C LYS A 137 9.98 -16.40 -24.38
N ALA A 138 10.16 -17.60 -24.95
CA ALA A 138 9.07 -18.56 -25.20
C ALA A 138 8.37 -19.08 -23.92
N GLY A 139 8.93 -18.87 -22.72
CA GLY A 139 8.28 -19.22 -21.45
C GLY A 139 7.48 -18.08 -20.81
N TYR A 140 7.51 -16.88 -21.39
CA TYR A 140 6.99 -15.66 -20.77
C TYR A 140 5.78 -15.09 -21.49
N GLY A 141 4.71 -14.86 -20.74
CA GLY A 141 3.54 -14.15 -21.21
C GLY A 141 3.72 -12.63 -21.15
N ARG A 142 2.80 -11.91 -21.81
CA ARG A 142 2.80 -10.44 -21.90
C ARG A 142 1.43 -9.87 -21.56
N ILE A 143 1.40 -8.73 -20.87
CA ILE A 143 0.17 -7.98 -20.63
C ILE A 143 0.22 -6.71 -21.46
N ARG A 144 -0.63 -6.60 -22.48
CA ARG A 144 -0.64 -5.45 -23.39
C ARG A 144 -1.83 -4.55 -23.08
N HIS A 145 -1.57 -3.25 -22.92
CA HIS A 145 -2.63 -2.26 -22.94
C HIS A 145 -3.27 -2.21 -24.33
N ILE A 146 -4.60 -2.19 -24.37
CA ILE A 146 -5.38 -2.11 -25.60
C ILE A 146 -6.06 -0.77 -25.72
N GLU A 147 -6.70 -0.31 -24.63
CA GLU A 147 -7.54 0.87 -24.67
C GLU A 147 -7.70 1.51 -23.29
N THR A 148 -7.69 2.85 -23.26
CA THR A 148 -8.19 3.64 -22.13
C THR A 148 -9.68 3.89 -22.34
N LEU A 149 -10.50 3.23 -21.54
CA LEU A 149 -11.96 3.24 -21.64
C LEU A 149 -12.61 4.46 -20.94
N SER A 150 -12.04 4.91 -19.82
CA SER A 150 -12.55 6.07 -19.07
C SER A 150 -11.44 6.77 -18.29
N THR A 151 -11.52 8.09 -18.23
CA THR A 151 -10.78 8.96 -17.29
C THR A 151 -11.78 10.01 -16.80
N GLU A 152 -12.45 9.73 -15.70
CA GLU A 152 -13.53 10.58 -15.17
C GLU A 152 -13.34 10.87 -13.69
N VAL A 153 -13.93 11.95 -13.22
CA VAL A 153 -13.95 12.28 -11.78
C VAL A 153 -15.39 12.24 -11.33
N VAL A 154 -15.68 11.35 -10.38
CA VAL A 154 -17.00 11.22 -9.74
C VAL A 154 -16.86 11.67 -8.30
N GLU A 155 -17.57 12.74 -7.95
CA GLU A 155 -17.43 13.44 -6.67
C GLU A 155 -15.97 13.87 -6.43
N THR A 156 -15.24 13.15 -5.58
CA THR A 156 -13.84 13.41 -5.24
C THR A 156 -12.90 12.25 -5.61
N THR A 157 -13.39 11.32 -6.43
CA THR A 157 -12.66 10.12 -6.83
C THR A 157 -12.38 10.16 -8.33
N GLY A 158 -11.11 10.10 -8.72
CA GLY A 158 -10.72 9.90 -10.11
C GLY A 158 -10.81 8.43 -10.47
N ILE A 159 -11.42 8.11 -11.61
CA ILE A 159 -11.62 6.76 -12.10
C ILE A 159 -10.91 6.62 -13.46
N LEU A 160 -9.92 5.73 -13.51
CA LEU A 160 -9.27 5.29 -14.75
C LEU A 160 -9.70 3.85 -15.04
N ILE A 161 -10.34 3.64 -16.19
CA ILE A 161 -10.69 2.30 -16.66
C ILE A 161 -9.88 2.02 -17.92
N VAL A 162 -9.18 0.89 -17.93
CA VAL A 162 -8.40 0.43 -19.08
C VAL A 162 -8.70 -1.03 -19.41
N LYS A 163 -8.48 -1.40 -20.66
CA LYS A 163 -8.53 -2.78 -21.14
C LYS A 163 -7.12 -3.26 -21.45
N THR A 164 -6.78 -4.44 -20.94
CA THR A 164 -5.54 -5.15 -21.21
C THR A 164 -5.81 -6.54 -21.78
N LEU A 165 -4.88 -7.08 -22.56
CA LEU A 165 -4.88 -8.47 -23.00
C LEU A 165 -3.66 -9.19 -22.43
N TRP A 166 -3.89 -10.38 -21.87
CA TRP A 166 -2.83 -11.30 -21.47
C TRP A 166 -2.61 -12.27 -22.61
N THR A 167 -1.41 -12.26 -23.17
CA THR A 167 -1.06 -13.12 -24.29
C THR A 167 -0.01 -14.13 -23.87
N ALA A 168 -0.13 -15.34 -24.40
CA ALA A 168 0.99 -16.26 -24.47
C ALA A 168 2.19 -15.59 -25.19
N PRO A 169 3.41 -16.12 -25.03
CA PRO A 169 4.58 -15.62 -25.74
C PRO A 169 4.35 -15.54 -27.26
N ASP A 170 5.07 -14.62 -27.91
CA ASP A 170 4.99 -14.43 -29.37
C ASP A 170 5.70 -15.60 -30.10
N ASN A 171 5.04 -16.75 -30.17
CA ASN A 171 5.45 -17.98 -30.84
C ASN A 171 4.25 -18.69 -31.50
N ASP A 172 4.38 -19.96 -31.89
CA ASP A 172 3.28 -20.73 -32.51
C ASP A 172 2.03 -20.87 -31.61
N ASP A 173 2.16 -20.62 -30.30
CA ASP A 173 1.07 -20.58 -29.31
C ASP A 173 0.61 -19.14 -28.99
N SER A 174 0.93 -18.14 -29.83
CA SER A 174 0.52 -16.73 -29.68
C SER A 174 -1.00 -16.61 -29.60
N GLU A 175 -1.51 -16.57 -28.38
CA GLU A 175 -2.92 -16.65 -28.10
C GLU A 175 -3.31 -15.64 -27.03
N HIS A 176 -4.47 -15.02 -27.21
CA HIS A 176 -5.07 -14.16 -26.20
C HIS A 176 -5.72 -15.04 -25.12
N LEU A 177 -5.03 -15.22 -23.99
CA LEU A 177 -5.50 -16.05 -22.88
C LEU A 177 -6.61 -15.35 -22.11
N LEU A 178 -6.39 -14.10 -21.73
CA LEU A 178 -7.33 -13.32 -20.91
C LEU A 178 -7.55 -11.94 -21.51
N SER A 179 -8.81 -11.48 -21.43
CA SER A 179 -9.12 -10.05 -21.44
C SER A 179 -9.21 -9.59 -20.00
N GLU A 180 -8.64 -8.43 -19.72
CA GLU A 180 -8.69 -7.83 -18.42
C GLU A 180 -9.26 -6.42 -18.52
N LYS A 181 -10.30 -6.13 -17.73
CA LYS A 181 -10.74 -4.77 -17.46
C LYS A 181 -10.13 -4.36 -16.12
N LYS A 182 -9.22 -3.38 -16.12
CA LYS A 182 -8.66 -2.77 -14.91
C LYS A 182 -9.39 -1.48 -14.62
N GLU A 183 -9.82 -1.31 -13.39
CA GLU A 183 -10.35 -0.07 -12.86
C GLU A 183 -9.47 0.38 -11.72
N TYR A 184 -8.89 1.58 -11.86
CA TYR A 184 -8.16 2.26 -10.81
C TYR A 184 -9.01 3.42 -10.30
N ARG A 185 -9.23 3.47 -8.99
CA ARG A 185 -9.86 4.62 -8.33
C ARG A 185 -8.86 5.33 -7.46
N PHE A 186 -8.70 6.62 -7.70
CA PHE A 186 -7.75 7.49 -7.03
C PHE A 186 -8.49 8.46 -6.13
N SER A 187 -8.14 8.45 -4.84
CA SER A 187 -8.71 9.34 -3.83
C SER A 187 -7.67 9.64 -2.76
N GLY A 188 -7.98 10.55 -1.84
CA GLY A 188 -7.09 10.94 -0.76
C GLY A 188 -7.36 12.34 -0.27
N ASP A 189 -6.46 12.85 0.55
CA ASP A 189 -6.55 14.15 1.18
C ASP A 189 -5.15 14.77 1.41
N LYS A 190 -5.04 15.77 2.28
CA LYS A 190 -3.75 16.42 2.58
C LYS A 190 -2.70 15.48 3.22
N ASN A 191 -3.11 14.33 3.77
CA ASN A 191 -2.26 13.39 4.52
C ASN A 191 -2.24 11.98 3.91
N SER A 192 -3.01 11.71 2.85
CA SER A 192 -3.17 10.37 2.31
C SER A 192 -3.36 10.33 0.80
N ARG A 193 -2.99 9.19 0.22
CA ARG A 193 -3.26 8.82 -1.18
C ARG A 193 -3.76 7.38 -1.21
N THR A 194 -4.77 7.12 -2.02
CA THR A 194 -5.42 5.81 -2.11
C THR A 194 -5.58 5.42 -3.57
N ILE A 195 -5.30 4.15 -3.86
CA ILE A 195 -5.51 3.49 -5.15
C ILE A 195 -6.32 2.23 -4.88
N ASP A 196 -7.58 2.22 -5.27
CA ASP A 196 -8.33 0.97 -5.38
C ASP A 196 -8.09 0.39 -6.77
N HIS A 197 -7.68 -0.86 -6.83
CA HIS A 197 -7.45 -1.61 -8.05
C HIS A 197 -8.44 -2.76 -8.13
N ILE A 198 -9.31 -2.72 -9.14
CA ILE A 198 -10.27 -3.78 -9.45
C ILE A 198 -9.89 -4.35 -10.81
N SER A 199 -9.48 -5.61 -10.84
CA SER A 199 -9.20 -6.35 -12.06
C SER A 199 -10.27 -7.40 -12.30
N THR A 200 -10.89 -7.34 -13.47
CA THR A 200 -11.84 -8.34 -13.97
C THR A 200 -11.17 -9.12 -15.09
N LEU A 201 -10.77 -10.37 -14.83
CA LEU A 201 -10.11 -11.27 -15.76
C LEU A 201 -11.13 -12.21 -16.40
N THR A 202 -11.23 -12.23 -17.73
CA THR A 202 -12.12 -13.10 -18.49
C THR A 202 -11.31 -14.01 -19.42
N ALA A 203 -11.48 -15.33 -19.30
CA ALA A 203 -10.85 -16.31 -20.18
C ALA A 203 -11.42 -16.21 -21.61
N LEU A 204 -10.55 -16.10 -22.62
CA LEU A 204 -10.96 -15.79 -23.99
C LEU A 204 -11.00 -17.01 -24.90
N SER A 205 -9.84 -17.56 -25.22
CA SER A 205 -9.68 -18.50 -26.32
C SER A 205 -9.89 -19.95 -25.90
N ARG A 206 -9.46 -20.29 -24.68
CA ARG A 206 -9.54 -21.59 -24.01
C ARG A 206 -9.69 -21.42 -22.49
N ASP A 207 -9.76 -22.55 -21.79
CA ASP A 207 -9.67 -22.59 -20.33
C ASP A 207 -8.30 -22.05 -19.88
N VAL A 208 -8.31 -21.29 -18.78
CA VAL A 208 -7.13 -20.65 -18.22
C VAL A 208 -6.94 -21.11 -16.79
N LEU A 209 -5.85 -21.83 -16.56
CA LEU A 209 -5.39 -22.28 -15.25
C LEU A 209 -4.36 -21.31 -14.69
N PHE A 210 -4.63 -20.79 -13.50
CA PHE A 210 -3.65 -20.16 -12.64
C PHE A 210 -3.16 -21.21 -11.64
N SER A 211 -2.06 -21.88 -11.96
CA SER A 211 -1.45 -22.86 -11.06
C SER A 211 -0.81 -22.15 -9.87
N ASP A 212 -0.93 -22.72 -8.67
CA ASP A 212 -0.38 -22.10 -7.47
C ASP A 212 1.11 -21.77 -7.62
N SER A 213 1.45 -20.49 -7.46
CA SER A 213 2.79 -19.94 -7.66
C SER A 213 3.19 -19.02 -6.52
N LYS A 214 4.51 -18.93 -6.28
CA LYS A 214 5.11 -17.99 -5.32
C LYS A 214 4.91 -16.54 -5.77
N GLU A 215 4.75 -16.31 -7.07
CA GLU A 215 4.81 -14.97 -7.65
C GLU A 215 3.41 -14.47 -8.02
N GLY A 216 2.99 -13.36 -7.43
CA GLY A 216 1.69 -12.74 -7.69
C GLY A 216 1.19 -11.89 -6.52
N LEU A 217 0.06 -11.21 -6.60
CA LEU A 217 -0.65 -10.75 -7.80
C LEU A 217 -0.50 -9.23 -7.93
N PHE A 218 -1.02 -8.50 -6.94
CA PHE A 218 -0.92 -7.04 -6.87
C PHE A 218 0.30 -6.65 -6.02
N ALA A 219 1.14 -5.78 -6.55
CA ALA A 219 2.46 -5.54 -6.00
C ALA A 219 2.94 -4.11 -6.17
N ILE A 220 3.80 -3.66 -5.28
CA ILE A 220 4.58 -2.44 -5.40
C ILE A 220 6.06 -2.72 -5.16
N ARG A 221 6.94 -2.06 -5.92
CA ARG A 221 8.37 -2.00 -5.62
C ARG A 221 8.70 -0.65 -4.98
N LEU A 222 8.95 -0.70 -3.68
CA LEU A 222 9.28 0.48 -2.89
C LEU A 222 10.74 0.87 -3.05
N GLU A 223 11.00 2.17 -2.85
CA GLU A 223 12.35 2.71 -2.80
C GLU A 223 13.09 2.35 -1.51
N ARG A 224 14.40 2.68 -1.47
CA ARG A 224 15.35 2.17 -0.49
C ARG A 224 14.98 2.52 0.96
N ALA A 225 14.39 3.68 1.23
CA ALA A 225 14.03 4.09 2.59
C ALA A 225 13.05 3.13 3.29
N PHE A 226 12.20 2.43 2.52
CA PHE A 226 11.21 1.48 3.03
C PHE A 226 11.72 0.03 3.08
N GLU A 227 12.98 -0.20 2.70
CA GLU A 227 13.58 -1.52 2.79
C GLU A 227 14.01 -1.84 4.23
N PHE A 228 14.25 -3.11 4.47
CA PHE A 228 14.88 -3.61 5.69
C PHE A 228 16.41 -3.53 5.54
N PRO A 229 17.13 -3.56 6.67
CA PRO A 229 18.56 -3.85 6.66
C PRO A 229 18.85 -5.15 5.91
N SER A 230 19.78 -5.08 4.95
CA SER A 230 20.28 -6.24 4.22
C SER A 230 21.31 -6.98 5.08
N GLU A 231 21.21 -8.30 5.14
CA GLU A 231 22.21 -9.19 5.76
C GLU A 231 23.29 -9.64 4.77
N SER A 232 23.03 -9.48 3.47
CA SER A 232 23.96 -9.76 2.39
C SER A 232 24.26 -8.50 1.61
N ALA A 233 25.47 -8.46 1.08
CA ALA A 233 25.93 -7.41 0.21
C ALA A 233 25.22 -7.52 -1.15
N VAL A 234 24.81 -6.39 -1.73
CA VAL A 234 24.06 -6.36 -3.00
C VAL A 234 24.56 -5.21 -3.88
N LYS A 235 24.26 -5.27 -5.18
CA LYS A 235 24.62 -4.23 -6.12
C LYS A 235 23.64 -3.05 -6.04
N TYR A 236 24.19 -1.84 -6.06
CA TYR A 236 23.45 -0.57 -6.05
C TYR A 236 24.03 0.39 -7.09
N LEU A 237 23.34 1.50 -7.31
CA LEU A 237 23.86 2.64 -8.06
C LEU A 237 24.57 3.64 -7.13
N ASP A 238 25.69 4.21 -7.58
CA ASP A 238 26.38 5.30 -6.90
C ASP A 238 25.63 6.64 -7.04
N GLU A 239 26.18 7.72 -6.47
CA GLU A 239 25.60 9.08 -6.54
C GLU A 239 25.49 9.61 -7.98
N GLN A 240 26.29 9.09 -8.90
CA GLN A 240 26.30 9.46 -10.32
C GLN A 240 25.42 8.52 -11.17
N GLY A 241 24.77 7.53 -10.55
CA GLY A 241 23.93 6.55 -11.22
C GLY A 241 24.68 5.40 -11.89
N ASN A 242 25.99 5.23 -11.63
CA ASN A 242 26.77 4.10 -12.15
C ASN A 242 26.63 2.88 -11.25
N LEU A 243 26.77 1.69 -11.84
CA LEU A 243 26.76 0.44 -11.08
C LEU A 243 27.98 0.35 -10.16
N VAL A 244 27.74 0.17 -8.86
CA VAL A 244 28.78 -0.25 -7.92
C VAL A 244 29.03 -1.75 -8.14
N GLU A 245 30.20 -2.08 -8.67
CA GLU A 245 30.57 -3.47 -9.01
C GLU A 245 30.85 -4.32 -7.77
N GLU A 246 31.27 -3.68 -6.67
CA GLU A 246 31.49 -4.34 -5.39
C GLU A 246 30.16 -4.53 -4.66
N TYR A 247 29.96 -5.73 -4.14
CA TYR A 247 28.83 -6.01 -3.26
C TYR A 247 29.13 -5.35 -1.93
N GLU A 248 28.37 -4.32 -1.57
CA GLU A 248 28.47 -3.67 -0.27
C GLU A 248 27.23 -3.89 0.60
N LEU A 249 27.46 -3.98 1.91
CA LEU A 249 26.39 -3.99 2.91
C LEU A 249 26.11 -2.55 3.33
N TYR A 250 25.18 -1.91 2.61
CA TYR A 250 24.79 -0.53 2.88
C TYR A 250 23.43 -0.48 3.55
N ASN A 251 23.32 -0.18 4.84
CA ASN A 251 22.05 -0.11 5.58
C ASN A 251 21.70 1.30 6.08
N SER A 252 22.39 2.34 5.61
CA SER A 252 22.06 3.71 5.98
C SER A 252 20.72 4.12 5.36
N GLY A 253 19.86 4.77 6.15
CA GLY A 253 18.59 5.34 5.69
C GLY A 253 17.43 4.34 5.49
N VAL A 254 17.61 3.06 5.83
CA VAL A 254 16.59 2.02 5.63
C VAL A 254 15.83 1.82 6.92
N THR A 255 14.49 1.87 6.85
CA THR A 255 13.65 1.98 8.06
C THR A 255 12.39 1.12 8.01
N GLY A 256 12.25 0.30 6.97
CA GLY A 256 11.07 -0.51 6.72
C GLY A 256 10.70 -1.42 7.89
N ARG A 257 9.42 -1.39 8.28
CA ARG A 257 8.84 -2.31 9.28
C ARG A 257 7.44 -2.75 8.86
N TYR A 258 7.27 -4.05 8.64
CA TYR A 258 5.97 -4.64 8.35
C TYR A 258 5.16 -4.90 9.63
N ARG A 259 3.84 -4.83 9.49
CA ARG A 259 2.85 -5.32 10.45
C ARG A 259 1.60 -5.79 9.73
N ASN A 260 1.02 -6.92 10.14
CA ASN A 260 -0.18 -7.48 9.52
C ASN A 260 -1.39 -7.49 10.45
N SER A 261 -2.57 -7.80 9.90
CA SER A 261 -3.86 -7.86 10.63
C SER A 261 -3.91 -8.90 11.76
N GLU A 262 -3.00 -9.86 11.76
CA GLU A 262 -2.91 -10.92 12.78
C GLU A 262 -1.90 -10.56 13.88
N GLY A 263 -1.39 -9.33 13.88
CA GLY A 263 -0.44 -8.82 14.87
C GLY A 263 1.01 -9.26 14.65
N ILE A 264 1.31 -9.96 13.55
CA ILE A 264 2.66 -10.36 13.17
C ILE A 264 3.39 -9.14 12.59
N GLY A 265 4.68 -9.01 12.90
CA GLY A 265 5.51 -7.88 12.45
C GLY A 265 6.81 -8.34 11.78
N GLY A 266 7.51 -7.39 11.17
CA GLY A 266 8.80 -7.63 10.53
C GLY A 266 8.72 -8.61 9.35
N LEU A 267 9.84 -9.27 9.04
CA LEU A 267 9.92 -10.21 7.92
C LEU A 267 9.11 -11.49 8.13
N ASP A 268 8.62 -11.74 9.36
CA ASP A 268 7.75 -12.87 9.68
C ASP A 268 6.35 -12.75 9.05
N CYS A 269 6.00 -11.59 8.50
CA CYS A 269 4.80 -11.41 7.69
C CYS A 269 4.85 -12.24 6.39
N TRP A 270 6.04 -12.64 5.92
CA TRP A 270 6.21 -13.38 4.67
C TRP A 270 5.48 -14.73 4.74
N GLY A 271 4.65 -14.99 3.73
CA GLY A 271 3.91 -16.25 3.61
C GLY A 271 2.86 -16.45 4.69
N LYS A 272 2.45 -15.40 5.41
CA LYS A 272 1.31 -15.45 6.34
C LYS A 272 0.04 -15.00 5.63
N ARG A 273 -1.10 -15.52 6.08
CA ARG A 273 -2.42 -15.02 5.69
C ARG A 273 -2.78 -13.81 6.56
N ALA A 274 -3.28 -12.76 5.95
CA ALA A 274 -3.76 -11.55 6.64
C ALA A 274 -4.69 -10.73 5.74
N ARG A 275 -5.60 -9.95 6.32
CA ARG A 275 -6.54 -9.09 5.59
C ARG A 275 -5.89 -7.80 5.08
N TRP A 276 -4.85 -7.36 5.77
CA TRP A 276 -4.02 -6.23 5.38
C TRP A 276 -2.61 -6.41 5.92
N VAL A 277 -1.67 -5.75 5.24
CA VAL A 277 -0.31 -5.55 5.72
C VAL A 277 0.03 -4.07 5.55
N ARG A 278 0.70 -3.52 6.56
CA ARG A 278 1.25 -2.17 6.59
C ARG A 278 2.77 -2.26 6.59
N LEU A 279 3.41 -1.44 5.79
CA LEU A 279 4.84 -1.16 5.81
C LEU A 279 5.06 0.28 6.27
N ASP A 280 5.60 0.42 7.47
CA ASP A 280 6.03 1.71 8.03
C ASP A 280 7.46 2.02 7.56
N GLY A 281 7.74 3.28 7.23
CA GLY A 281 9.09 3.77 6.94
C GLY A 281 9.22 5.28 7.16
N GLU A 282 10.46 5.75 7.23
CA GLU A 282 10.81 7.16 7.34
C GLU A 282 11.63 7.59 6.13
N LYS A 283 11.25 8.72 5.54
CA LYS A 283 11.98 9.32 4.42
C LYS A 283 12.04 10.83 4.60
N ASN A 284 13.23 11.41 4.49
CA ASN A 284 13.45 12.85 4.63
C ASN A 284 12.85 13.43 5.93
N GLY A 285 12.93 12.68 7.03
CA GLY A 285 12.35 13.06 8.33
C GLY A 285 10.83 12.94 8.42
N ARG A 286 10.16 12.36 7.42
CA ARG A 286 8.72 12.12 7.42
C ARG A 286 8.40 10.65 7.60
N GLN A 287 7.51 10.37 8.53
CA GLN A 287 6.93 9.04 8.72
C GLN A 287 5.87 8.79 7.64
N ILE A 288 5.92 7.63 7.01
CA ILE A 288 4.99 7.22 5.96
C ILE A 288 4.64 5.75 6.16
N ALA A 289 3.36 5.42 6.05
CA ALA A 289 2.87 4.06 6.01
C ALA A 289 2.32 3.73 4.62
N VAL A 290 2.77 2.61 4.05
CA VAL A 290 2.20 2.02 2.82
C VAL A 290 1.42 0.77 3.22
N ILE A 291 0.12 0.75 2.95
CA ILE A 291 -0.80 -0.30 3.38
C ILE A 291 -1.43 -0.92 2.16
N ILE A 292 -1.49 -2.25 2.11
CA ILE A 292 -2.26 -2.98 1.11
C ILE A 292 -3.37 -3.77 1.81
N PHE A 293 -4.56 -3.77 1.24
CA PHE A 293 -5.74 -4.49 1.75
C PHE A 293 -6.22 -5.55 0.75
N ASP A 294 -6.64 -6.70 1.28
CA ASP A 294 -7.29 -7.78 0.54
C ASP A 294 -8.81 -7.73 0.72
N HIS A 295 -9.57 -7.96 -0.33
CA HIS A 295 -11.03 -7.95 -0.23
C HIS A 295 -11.60 -9.35 0.04
N PRO A 296 -12.60 -9.52 0.94
CA PRO A 296 -13.24 -10.81 1.21
C PRO A 296 -13.85 -11.49 -0.02
N GLY A 297 -14.19 -10.71 -1.05
CA GLY A 297 -14.70 -11.19 -2.33
C GLY A 297 -13.62 -11.69 -3.32
N ASN A 298 -12.34 -11.62 -2.97
CA ASN A 298 -11.27 -12.12 -3.83
C ASN A 298 -11.17 -13.66 -3.75
N PRO A 299 -10.90 -14.35 -4.87
CA PRO A 299 -10.46 -15.74 -4.81
C PRO A 299 -9.29 -15.91 -3.82
N GLY A 300 -9.32 -16.99 -3.05
CA GLY A 300 -8.24 -17.32 -2.11
C GLY A 300 -8.11 -16.41 -0.87
N PHE A 301 -9.04 -15.49 -0.63
CA PHE A 301 -9.06 -14.64 0.57
C PHE A 301 -9.02 -15.47 1.88
N PRO A 302 -8.34 -14.97 2.94
CA PRO A 302 -7.35 -13.89 2.91
C PRO A 302 -6.06 -14.36 2.23
N ALA A 303 -5.48 -13.54 1.37
CA ALA A 303 -4.28 -13.84 0.61
C ALA A 303 -3.05 -14.13 1.48
N TYR A 304 -2.06 -14.77 0.85
CA TYR A 304 -0.71 -14.86 1.37
C TYR A 304 0.11 -13.63 1.00
N TRP A 305 1.04 -13.22 1.87
CA TRP A 305 1.79 -11.98 1.72
C TRP A 305 3.24 -12.19 1.28
N MET A 306 3.67 -11.39 0.31
CA MET A 306 5.05 -11.26 -0.13
C MET A 306 5.67 -9.98 0.46
N SER A 307 5.94 -9.99 1.75
CA SER A 307 6.57 -8.88 2.47
C SER A 307 8.11 -9.04 2.50
N ARG A 308 8.77 -8.80 1.37
CA ARG A 308 10.23 -8.96 1.26
C ARG A 308 10.97 -7.77 1.84
N GLY A 309 12.15 -8.02 2.41
CA GLY A 309 13.01 -6.99 2.99
C GLY A 309 13.65 -6.04 1.98
N TYR A 310 13.71 -6.39 0.70
CA TYR A 310 14.30 -5.56 -0.36
C TYR A 310 13.29 -4.63 -1.06
N GLY A 311 12.12 -4.40 -0.46
CA GLY A 311 11.12 -3.44 -0.98
C GLY A 311 10.14 -4.01 -1.99
N LEU A 312 10.16 -5.32 -2.29
CA LEU A 312 9.00 -5.96 -2.92
C LEU A 312 7.93 -6.18 -1.85
N PHE A 313 6.79 -5.53 -2.05
CA PHE A 313 5.62 -5.69 -1.21
C PHE A 313 4.43 -6.09 -2.09
N ALA A 314 3.98 -7.33 -1.96
CA ALA A 314 2.89 -7.87 -2.77
C ALA A 314 1.91 -8.74 -1.99
N ILE A 315 0.70 -8.85 -2.53
CA ILE A 315 -0.37 -9.70 -2.04
C ILE A 315 -0.68 -10.80 -3.05
N ASN A 316 -0.56 -12.06 -2.64
CA ASN A 316 -0.74 -13.23 -3.49
C ASN A 316 -1.98 -14.05 -3.07
N ASN A 317 -3.09 -13.79 -3.76
CA ASN A 317 -4.35 -14.50 -3.57
C ASN A 317 -4.32 -15.95 -4.07
N LEU A 318 -3.34 -16.35 -4.89
CA LEU A 318 -3.37 -17.62 -5.62
C LEU A 318 -2.17 -18.52 -5.33
N GLY A 319 -1.43 -18.30 -4.24
CA GLY A 319 -0.19 -19.01 -3.94
C GLY A 319 -0.30 -20.16 -2.93
N GLN A 320 -1.50 -20.70 -2.69
CA GLN A 320 -1.83 -21.52 -1.52
C GLN A 320 -0.85 -22.68 -1.31
N LYS A 321 -0.57 -23.48 -2.33
CA LYS A 321 0.36 -24.61 -2.29
C LYS A 321 1.76 -24.22 -1.86
N ILE A 322 2.25 -23.10 -2.36
CA ILE A 322 3.63 -22.67 -2.10
C ILE A 322 3.77 -22.17 -0.66
N TYR A 323 2.85 -21.33 -0.19
CA TYR A 323 2.95 -20.74 1.14
C TYR A 323 2.45 -21.64 2.27
N SER A 324 1.58 -22.60 1.96
CA SER A 324 1.11 -23.60 2.92
C SER A 324 2.02 -24.83 3.00
N GLU A 325 3.10 -24.89 2.22
CA GLU A 325 3.98 -26.07 2.07
C GLU A 325 3.20 -27.31 1.61
N GLY A 326 2.24 -27.12 0.70
CA GLY A 326 1.42 -28.17 0.11
C GLY A 326 0.20 -28.60 0.93
N ARG A 327 -0.10 -27.95 2.06
CA ARG A 327 -1.30 -28.24 2.88
C ARG A 327 -2.60 -27.76 2.23
N GLU A 328 -2.53 -26.70 1.43
CA GLU A 328 -3.63 -26.10 0.68
C GLU A 328 -3.25 -26.07 -0.80
N GLU A 329 -4.23 -26.12 -1.69
CA GLU A 329 -4.03 -25.92 -3.14
C GLU A 329 -5.28 -25.25 -3.71
N LEU A 330 -5.11 -24.18 -4.49
CA LEU A 330 -6.24 -23.46 -5.09
C LEU A 330 -6.38 -23.78 -6.59
N ASN A 331 -5.30 -23.61 -7.36
CA ASN A 331 -5.25 -23.82 -8.81
C ASN A 331 -6.48 -23.23 -9.52
N LEU A 332 -6.64 -21.91 -9.44
CA LEU A 332 -7.82 -21.24 -9.96
C LEU A 332 -7.97 -21.51 -11.46
N MET A 333 -9.06 -22.18 -11.83
CA MET A 333 -9.41 -22.46 -13.22
C MET A 333 -10.55 -21.55 -13.66
N LEU A 334 -10.36 -20.86 -14.78
CA LEU A 334 -11.42 -20.16 -15.51
C LEU A 334 -11.73 -20.95 -16.77
N ARG A 335 -12.94 -21.46 -16.90
CA ARG A 335 -13.37 -22.00 -18.20
C ARG A 335 -13.49 -20.86 -19.21
N LYS A 336 -13.40 -21.18 -20.50
CA LYS A 336 -13.61 -20.20 -21.57
C LYS A 336 -14.89 -19.37 -21.33
N GLY A 337 -14.75 -18.04 -21.28
CA GLY A 337 -15.83 -17.08 -21.03
C GLY A 337 -16.12 -16.79 -19.55
N GLU A 338 -15.58 -17.58 -18.61
CA GLU A 338 -15.69 -17.31 -17.18
C GLU A 338 -14.80 -16.14 -16.76
N THR A 339 -15.17 -15.55 -15.62
CA THR A 339 -14.53 -14.36 -15.08
C THR A 339 -14.13 -14.54 -13.63
N ALA A 340 -12.96 -14.02 -13.26
CA ALA A 340 -12.58 -13.77 -11.87
C ALA A 340 -12.38 -12.27 -11.63
N VAL A 341 -12.72 -11.82 -10.42
CA VAL A 341 -12.55 -10.43 -9.99
C VAL A 341 -11.61 -10.38 -8.80
N PHE A 342 -10.62 -9.50 -8.86
CA PHE A 342 -9.71 -9.17 -7.76
C PHE A 342 -9.85 -7.70 -7.42
N LYS A 343 -9.96 -7.39 -6.12
CA LYS A 343 -10.12 -6.06 -5.55
C LYS A 343 -9.03 -5.86 -4.50
N HIS A 344 -8.16 -4.88 -4.71
CA HIS A 344 -7.11 -4.53 -3.78
C HIS A 344 -7.14 -3.02 -3.53
N ARG A 345 -6.78 -2.59 -2.33
CA ARG A 345 -6.51 -1.18 -2.04
C ARG A 345 -5.06 -1.02 -1.67
N LEU A 346 -4.39 -0.04 -2.25
CA LEU A 346 -3.14 0.51 -1.75
C LEU A 346 -3.41 1.88 -1.15
N MET A 347 -2.94 2.12 0.07
CA MET A 347 -3.07 3.41 0.76
C MET A 347 -1.70 3.85 1.26
N ILE A 348 -1.36 5.11 1.02
CA ILE A 348 -0.17 5.78 1.53
C ILE A 348 -0.65 6.84 2.51
N VAL A 349 -0.17 6.79 3.75
CA VAL A 349 -0.58 7.69 4.83
C VAL A 349 0.64 8.35 5.42
N ASP A 350 0.56 9.65 5.66
CA ASP A 350 1.56 10.38 6.44
C ASP A 350 1.40 10.00 7.92
N GLY A 351 2.49 9.54 8.54
CA GLY A 351 2.53 9.00 9.90
C GLY A 351 2.42 7.47 9.97
N PHE A 352 2.52 6.95 11.19
CA PHE A 352 2.31 5.53 11.49
C PHE A 352 0.93 5.34 12.13
N PRO A 353 -0.11 4.96 11.36
CA PRO A 353 -1.44 4.75 11.91
C PRO A 353 -1.42 3.57 12.90
N SER A 354 -2.23 3.64 13.96
CA SER A 354 -2.44 2.49 14.85
C SER A 354 -3.17 1.35 14.12
N ASP A 355 -3.12 0.14 14.64
CA ASP A 355 -3.82 -1.00 14.03
C ASP A 355 -5.34 -0.75 13.98
N GLU A 356 -5.91 -0.11 15.01
CA GLU A 356 -7.34 0.25 15.01
C GLU A 356 -7.65 1.29 13.92
N ALA A 357 -6.69 2.14 13.54
CA ALA A 357 -6.86 3.04 12.41
C ALA A 357 -6.81 2.30 11.07
N VAL A 358 -5.88 1.35 10.93
CA VAL A 358 -5.79 0.50 9.73
C VAL A 358 -7.04 -0.36 9.57
N GLU A 359 -7.58 -0.93 10.64
CA GLU A 359 -8.83 -1.70 10.60
C GLU A 359 -10.03 -0.84 10.18
N ARG A 360 -10.11 0.44 10.59
CA ARG A 360 -11.15 1.34 10.07
C ARG A 360 -11.02 1.59 8.58
N PHE A 361 -9.80 1.82 8.08
CA PHE A 361 -9.56 1.97 6.64
C PHE A 361 -9.92 0.69 5.87
N TYR A 362 -9.70 -0.47 6.50
CA TYR A 362 -10.08 -1.76 5.96
C TYR A 362 -11.61 -1.92 5.88
N GLU A 363 -12.34 -1.61 6.96
CA GLU A 363 -13.81 -1.63 6.97
C GLU A 363 -14.41 -0.68 5.94
N GLU A 364 -13.85 0.52 5.79
CA GLU A 364 -14.23 1.47 4.73
C GLU A 364 -14.01 0.89 3.33
N PHE A 365 -12.90 0.19 3.10
CA PHE A 365 -12.62 -0.44 1.80
C PHE A 365 -13.61 -1.55 1.46
N ILE A 366 -13.84 -2.48 2.39
CA ILE A 366 -14.75 -3.61 2.14
C ILE A 366 -16.23 -3.19 2.08
N GLY A 367 -16.58 -2.04 2.67
CA GLY A 367 -17.94 -1.49 2.57
C GLY A 367 -18.27 -0.89 1.20
N LEU A 368 -17.27 -0.63 0.35
CA LEU A 368 -17.45 -0.03 -0.97
C LEU A 368 -17.70 -1.05 -2.09
N TYR A 369 -17.36 -2.33 -1.89
CA TYR A 369 -17.33 -3.36 -2.93
C TYR A 369 -17.88 -4.70 -2.46
#